data_AF-A0A950UJ57-F1
#
_entry.id   AF-A0A950UJ57-F1
#
_cell.length_a   1.000
_cell.length_b   1.000
_cell.length_c   1.000
_cell.angle_alpha   90.00
_cell.angle_beta   90.00
_cell.angle_gamma   90.00
#
_symmetry.space_group_name_H-M   'P 1'
#
loop_
_entity.id
_entity.type
_entity.pdbx_description
1 polymer ?
#
loop_
_entity_poly.entity_id
_entity_poly.type
_entity_poly.pdbx_seq_one_letter_code
_entity_poly.pdbx_strand_id
1 'polypeptide(L)'
;MAQTIRRNWHKRVAEIKEAARFCKAYDSATGHMVSVDPARAFTAWETHHRATLREEDPARKWAVHVHSNHFYYLYAEDPDAGKNTPATVAQDTAPESSGVLAEAERMTRAAGPVGQQTTETARAVFGRQLASGVIKRDHLTEAVPQLAAGIVAATVRHKRATGWSDEEIRHLFERQRAQAQAAGNLGRATAAETFLAIHAGMMADEASARAKEAAASEPPAIPAPRLAAEPAQLTQRQERATHQREEVRPVVRLTEAERLERARCGELASRPSMVEVYVSPIMHTAAVRFTDEEGRTQVDSDVRSLPGTGHASPMADDLLCAAGELIMKRGFNYAPGAFWDLVPGKSDRARVAIVPTAEYLAYVERRFGPEPIIPDTPGVTFTRTQRGWWQATAPDGRVYALTWTPALDGDGWRVWGGDQFTELIRSTTRLDKALFVLEHPSHARV
;
A
#
# COMPACT_ATOMS: atom_id res chain seq x y z
N MET A 1 -20.39 1.46 6.07
CA MET A 1 -19.69 0.40 5.32
C MET A 1 -20.09 0.54 3.86
N ALA A 2 -19.14 0.53 2.93
CA ALA A 2 -19.47 0.70 1.52
C ALA A 2 -20.23 -0.53 0.99
N GLN A 3 -21.38 -0.32 0.35
CA GLN A 3 -22.22 -1.39 -0.21
C GLN A 3 -22.08 -1.43 -1.72
N THR A 4 -21.78 -2.60 -2.30
CA THR A 4 -21.74 -2.74 -3.77
C THR A 4 -23.17 -2.88 -4.32
N ILE A 5 -23.57 -1.99 -5.21
CA ILE A 5 -24.88 -1.98 -5.87
C ILE A 5 -24.81 -2.88 -7.11
N ARG A 6 -25.64 -3.92 -7.14
CA ARG A 6 -25.67 -4.87 -8.27
C ARG A 6 -26.40 -4.26 -9.48
N ARG A 7 -25.98 -4.62 -10.69
CA ARG A 7 -26.58 -4.12 -11.96
C ARG A 7 -28.07 -4.44 -12.10
N ASN A 8 -28.51 -5.58 -11.56
CA ASN A 8 -29.90 -6.00 -11.61
C ASN A 8 -30.78 -5.33 -10.55
N TRP A 9 -30.24 -4.42 -9.73
CA TRP A 9 -31.01 -3.64 -8.76
C TRP A 9 -31.59 -2.38 -9.43
N HIS A 10 -32.43 -2.59 -10.45
CA HIS A 10 -32.90 -1.53 -11.34
C HIS A 10 -33.53 -0.34 -10.60
N LYS A 11 -34.35 -0.60 -9.57
CA LYS A 11 -34.95 0.44 -8.74
C LYS A 11 -33.89 1.30 -8.03
N ARG A 12 -32.92 0.65 -7.37
CA ARG A 12 -31.86 1.36 -6.64
C ARG A 12 -30.95 2.14 -7.60
N VAL A 13 -30.63 1.58 -8.76
CA VAL A 13 -29.85 2.28 -9.78
C VAL A 13 -30.59 3.51 -10.30
N ALA A 14 -31.91 3.43 -10.50
CA ALA A 14 -32.72 4.58 -10.90
C ALA A 14 -32.73 5.68 -9.82
N GLU A 15 -32.90 5.31 -8.55
CA GLU A 15 -32.82 6.26 -7.42
C GLU A 15 -31.45 6.99 -7.38
N ILE A 16 -30.35 6.27 -7.62
CA ILE A 16 -29.01 6.88 -7.64
C ILE A 16 -28.85 7.81 -8.86
N LYS A 17 -29.36 7.42 -10.04
CA LYS A 17 -29.33 8.27 -11.25
C LYS A 17 -30.08 9.58 -11.03
N GLU A 18 -31.20 9.54 -10.32
CA GLU A 18 -31.99 10.73 -9.98
C GLU A 18 -31.33 11.60 -8.90
N ALA A 19 -30.73 10.95 -7.89
CA ALA A 19 -30.12 11.64 -6.76
C ALA A 19 -28.74 12.24 -7.06
N ALA A 20 -27.95 11.63 -7.95
CA ALA A 20 -26.60 12.09 -8.27
C ALA A 20 -26.64 13.39 -9.12
N ARG A 21 -26.40 14.53 -8.49
CA ARG A 21 -26.37 15.85 -9.13
C ARG A 21 -24.99 16.27 -9.62
N PHE A 22 -23.93 15.77 -8.98
CA PHE A 22 -22.54 16.12 -9.29
C PHE A 22 -21.70 14.88 -9.53
N CYS A 23 -20.71 14.97 -10.42
CA CYS A 23 -19.78 13.88 -10.67
C CYS A 23 -18.36 14.40 -10.86
N LYS A 24 -17.39 13.67 -10.31
CA LYS A 24 -15.96 13.86 -10.54
C LYS A 24 -15.36 12.60 -11.13
N ALA A 25 -14.62 12.72 -12.22
CA ALA A 25 -13.87 11.62 -12.84
C ALA A 25 -12.37 11.76 -12.53
N TYR A 26 -11.70 10.65 -12.26
CA TYR A 26 -10.24 10.65 -12.20
C TYR A 26 -9.66 10.74 -13.61
N ASP A 27 -8.86 11.77 -13.85
CA ASP A 27 -8.11 11.95 -15.08
C ASP A 27 -6.66 11.52 -14.85
N SER A 28 -6.27 10.42 -15.49
CA SER A 28 -4.91 9.87 -15.37
C SER A 28 -3.83 10.75 -15.97
N ALA A 29 -4.17 11.66 -16.89
CA ALA A 29 -3.19 12.55 -17.50
C ALA A 29 -2.77 13.65 -16.52
N THR A 30 -3.72 14.14 -15.72
CA THR A 30 -3.50 15.22 -14.75
C THR A 30 -3.30 14.69 -13.32
N GLY A 31 -3.69 13.45 -13.05
CA GLY A 31 -3.70 12.88 -11.70
C GLY A 31 -4.76 13.52 -10.78
N HIS A 32 -5.67 14.31 -11.34
CA HIS A 32 -6.68 15.07 -10.61
C HIS A 32 -8.10 14.56 -10.87
N MET A 33 -9.01 14.92 -9.97
CA MET A 33 -10.44 14.67 -10.13
C MET A 33 -11.07 15.86 -10.88
N VAL A 34 -11.54 15.64 -12.10
CA VAL A 34 -12.19 16.65 -12.93
C VAL A 34 -13.70 16.53 -12.86
N SER A 35 -14.41 17.66 -12.79
CA SER A 35 -15.88 17.66 -12.81
C SER A 35 -16.40 17.23 -14.18
N VAL A 36 -17.34 16.29 -14.19
CA VAL A 36 -17.96 15.75 -15.41
C VAL A 36 -19.46 15.56 -15.19
N ASP A 37 -20.20 15.35 -16.28
CA ASP A 37 -21.62 14.96 -16.22
C ASP A 37 -21.78 13.59 -15.53
N PRO A 38 -22.65 13.45 -14.50
CA PRO A 38 -23.03 12.16 -13.91
C PRO A 38 -23.41 11.07 -14.93
N ALA A 39 -24.04 11.42 -16.05
CA ALA A 39 -24.41 10.47 -17.09
C ALA A 39 -23.19 9.71 -17.66
N ARG A 40 -22.01 10.35 -17.67
CA ARG A 40 -20.76 9.74 -18.13
C ARG A 40 -20.31 8.59 -17.22
N ALA A 41 -20.51 8.71 -15.91
CA ALA A 41 -20.17 7.64 -14.96
C ALA A 41 -21.06 6.42 -15.15
N PHE A 42 -22.37 6.62 -15.38
CA PHE A 42 -23.29 5.52 -15.64
C PHE A 42 -23.06 4.87 -17.01
N THR A 43 -22.75 5.65 -18.04
CA THR A 43 -22.35 5.12 -19.34
C THR A 43 -21.10 4.26 -19.21
N ALA A 44 -20.07 4.74 -18.50
CA ALA A 44 -18.85 3.97 -18.27
C ALA A 44 -19.13 2.68 -17.48
N TRP A 45 -20.00 2.75 -16.47
CA TRP A 45 -20.43 1.58 -15.72
C TRP A 45 -21.16 0.59 -16.64
N GLU A 46 -22.17 1.01 -17.41
CA GLU A 46 -22.96 0.15 -18.28
C GLU A 46 -22.11 -0.54 -19.36
N THR A 47 -21.23 0.21 -20.02
CA THR A 47 -20.35 -0.31 -21.09
C THR A 47 -19.31 -1.32 -20.57
N HIS A 48 -18.77 -1.13 -19.36
CA HIS A 48 -17.71 -1.99 -18.83
C HIS A 48 -18.26 -3.04 -17.86
N HIS A 49 -18.42 -4.28 -18.32
CA HIS A 49 -19.02 -5.37 -17.52
C HIS A 49 -18.37 -5.61 -16.15
N ARG A 50 -17.06 -5.33 -16.00
CA ARG A 50 -16.32 -5.45 -14.73
C ARG A 50 -16.45 -4.25 -13.80
N ALA A 51 -17.03 -3.15 -14.27
CA ALA A 51 -17.16 -1.96 -13.46
C ALA A 51 -18.14 -2.18 -12.29
N THR A 52 -17.78 -1.66 -11.12
CA THR A 52 -18.56 -1.78 -9.88
C THR A 52 -19.08 -0.42 -9.46
N LEU A 53 -20.36 -0.34 -9.11
CA LEU A 53 -20.98 0.81 -8.45
C LEU A 53 -21.04 0.53 -6.94
N ARG A 54 -20.47 1.41 -6.13
CA ARG A 54 -20.45 1.31 -4.67
C ARG A 54 -21.12 2.52 -4.05
N GLU A 55 -21.96 2.29 -3.06
CA GLU A 55 -22.49 3.32 -2.19
C GLU A 55 -21.53 3.49 -1.01
N GLU A 56 -20.89 4.65 -0.93
CA GLU A 56 -19.91 4.96 0.12
C GLU A 56 -20.57 5.65 1.31
N ASP A 57 -21.43 6.63 1.04
CA ASP A 57 -22.28 7.31 2.01
C ASP A 57 -23.74 7.19 1.56
N PRO A 58 -24.62 6.51 2.33
CA PRO A 58 -26.00 6.26 1.95
C PRO A 58 -26.72 7.53 1.46
N ALA A 59 -27.25 7.45 0.24
CA ALA A 59 -27.98 8.53 -0.43
C ALA A 59 -27.18 9.82 -0.72
N ARG A 60 -25.87 9.88 -0.43
CA ARG A 60 -25.05 11.09 -0.54
C ARG A 60 -23.86 10.95 -1.48
N LYS A 61 -23.20 9.79 -1.45
CA LYS A 61 -21.95 9.56 -2.20
C LYS A 61 -21.87 8.14 -2.76
N TRP A 62 -21.58 8.04 -4.05
CA TRP A 62 -21.36 6.78 -4.74
C TRP A 62 -20.06 6.81 -5.55
N ALA A 63 -19.46 5.65 -5.76
CA ALA A 63 -18.24 5.47 -6.52
C ALA A 63 -18.47 4.46 -7.65
N VAL A 64 -18.16 4.85 -8.89
CA VAL A 64 -18.10 3.94 -10.03
C VAL A 64 -16.64 3.62 -10.30
N HIS A 65 -16.21 2.39 -10.04
CA HIS A 65 -14.88 1.92 -10.37
C HIS A 65 -14.92 1.11 -11.66
N VAL A 66 -14.25 1.58 -12.71
CA VAL A 66 -14.05 0.81 -13.95
C VAL A 66 -12.75 0.01 -13.86
N HIS A 67 -11.65 0.68 -13.48
CA HIS A 67 -10.37 0.08 -13.08
C HIS A 67 -9.54 1.10 -12.26
N SER A 68 -8.29 0.76 -11.88
CA SER A 68 -7.44 1.53 -10.97
C SER A 68 -7.24 3.00 -11.35
N ASN A 69 -7.21 3.29 -12.65
CA ASN A 69 -6.95 4.62 -13.22
C ASN A 69 -8.18 5.21 -13.91
N HIS A 70 -9.36 4.60 -13.71
CA HIS A 70 -10.60 5.08 -14.31
C HIS A 70 -11.76 4.82 -13.35
N PHE A 71 -12.07 5.84 -12.57
CA PHE A 71 -13.15 5.81 -11.60
C PHE A 71 -13.82 7.17 -11.49
N TYR A 72 -15.05 7.16 -10.98
CA TYR A 72 -15.90 8.32 -10.82
C TYR A 72 -16.44 8.35 -9.40
N TYR A 73 -16.62 9.56 -8.86
CA TYR A 73 -17.41 9.80 -7.66
C TYR A 73 -18.64 10.62 -8.01
N LEU A 74 -19.80 10.13 -7.61
CA LEU A 74 -21.10 10.75 -7.76
C LEU A 74 -21.53 11.31 -6.40
N TYR A 75 -22.11 12.52 -6.40
CA TYR A 75 -22.56 13.20 -5.18
C TYR A 75 -23.98 13.74 -5.35
N ALA A 76 -24.76 13.68 -4.27
CA ALA A 76 -26.08 14.29 -4.21
C ALA A 76 -26.02 15.82 -4.06
N GLU A 77 -25.01 16.32 -3.34
CA GLU A 77 -24.75 17.73 -3.07
C GLU A 77 -23.37 18.13 -3.62
N ASP A 78 -23.15 19.43 -3.87
CA ASP A 78 -21.88 19.91 -4.42
C ASP A 78 -20.76 19.70 -3.39
N PRO A 79 -19.75 18.83 -3.68
CA PRO A 79 -18.67 18.56 -2.75
C PRO A 79 -17.74 19.77 -2.51
N ASP A 80 -17.85 20.84 -3.28
CA ASP A 80 -17.04 22.04 -3.15
C ASP A 80 -17.81 23.26 -2.59
N ALA A 81 -19.12 23.14 -2.30
CA ALA A 81 -19.93 24.24 -1.77
C ALA A 81 -19.43 24.79 -0.42
N GLY A 82 -18.62 24.04 0.34
CA GLY A 82 -17.99 24.49 1.59
C GLY A 82 -16.58 25.08 1.43
N LYS A 83 -16.01 25.14 0.23
CA LYS A 83 -14.62 25.60 0.00
C LYS A 83 -14.52 27.03 -0.53
N ASN A 84 -15.62 27.62 -0.99
CA ASN A 84 -15.64 28.96 -1.57
C ASN A 84 -16.34 29.95 -0.64
N THR A 85 -15.67 30.34 0.45
CA THR A 85 -15.91 31.65 1.07
C THR A 85 -15.05 32.67 0.33
N PRO A 86 -15.60 33.77 -0.23
CA PRO A 86 -14.84 34.65 -1.10
C PRO A 86 -13.87 35.51 -0.29
N ALA A 87 -12.57 35.28 -0.45
CA ALA A 87 -11.55 36.26 -0.13
C ALA A 87 -11.24 37.06 -1.41
N THR A 88 -11.48 38.37 -1.31
CA THR A 88 -11.28 39.41 -2.30
C THR A 88 -9.81 39.51 -2.75
N VAL A 89 -9.60 39.44 -4.07
CA VAL A 89 -8.56 40.08 -4.91
C VAL A 89 -7.13 40.16 -4.37
N ALA A 90 -6.21 39.39 -4.97
CA ALA A 90 -5.08 39.89 -5.78
C ALA A 90 -4.29 38.70 -6.36
N GLN A 91 -4.16 38.66 -7.69
CA GLN A 91 -3.23 37.80 -8.41
C GLN A 91 -1.80 38.31 -8.21
N ASP A 92 -0.88 37.39 -7.90
CA ASP A 92 0.42 37.36 -8.58
C ASP A 92 0.92 35.92 -8.64
N THR A 93 1.37 35.54 -9.83
CA THR A 93 1.72 34.17 -10.25
C THR A 93 2.94 33.62 -9.50
N ALA A 94 2.74 32.57 -8.70
CA ALA A 94 3.80 31.75 -8.10
C ALA A 94 3.79 30.33 -8.71
N PRO A 95 4.96 29.68 -8.86
CA PRO A 95 5.07 28.41 -9.58
C PRO A 95 4.36 27.29 -8.82
N GLU A 96 3.79 26.36 -9.58
CA GLU A 96 3.03 25.20 -9.10
C GLU A 96 3.77 24.47 -7.98
N SER A 97 3.20 24.50 -6.77
CA SER A 97 3.72 23.77 -5.63
C SER A 97 3.67 22.27 -5.92
N SER A 98 4.84 21.65 -5.86
CA SER A 98 5.08 20.21 -5.99
C SER A 98 3.97 19.37 -5.34
N GLY A 99 3.45 18.36 -6.06
CA GLY A 99 2.35 17.50 -5.59
C GLY A 99 2.59 16.83 -4.23
N VAL A 100 3.85 16.74 -3.78
CA VAL A 100 4.23 16.28 -2.44
C VAL A 100 3.73 17.25 -1.35
N LEU A 101 3.77 18.56 -1.58
CA LEU A 101 3.29 19.56 -0.64
C LEU A 101 1.75 19.52 -0.55
N ALA A 102 1.07 19.36 -1.69
CA ALA A 102 -0.38 19.20 -1.74
C ALA A 102 -0.85 17.89 -1.09
N GLU A 103 -0.06 16.81 -1.19
CA GLU A 103 -0.32 15.57 -0.45
C GLU A 103 -0.08 15.72 1.06
N ALA A 104 1.03 16.35 1.46
CA ALA A 104 1.32 16.67 2.85
C ALA A 104 0.23 17.54 3.48
N GLU A 105 -0.25 18.57 2.77
CA GLU A 105 -1.36 19.42 3.22
C GLU A 105 -2.67 18.64 3.35
N ARG A 106 -2.96 17.72 2.42
CA ARG A 106 -4.14 16.84 2.52
C ARG A 106 -4.06 15.92 3.73
N MET A 107 -2.91 15.30 3.97
CA MET A 107 -2.68 14.48 5.17
C MET A 107 -2.82 15.30 6.45
N THR A 108 -2.29 16.52 6.46
CA THR A 108 -2.35 17.44 7.60
C THR A 108 -3.78 17.87 7.88
N ARG A 109 -4.57 18.16 6.84
CA ARG A 109 -5.99 18.53 6.95
C ARG A 109 -6.84 17.37 7.47
N ALA A 110 -6.55 16.15 7.03
CA ALA A 110 -7.25 14.94 7.49
C ALA A 110 -6.91 14.59 8.94
N ALA A 111 -5.72 14.98 9.42
CA ALA A 111 -5.33 14.73 10.79
C ALA A 111 -6.26 15.45 11.78
N GLY A 112 -6.71 16.67 11.47
CA GLY A 112 -7.34 17.58 12.43
C GLY A 112 -6.31 18.48 13.14
N PRO A 113 -6.76 19.47 13.93
CA PRO A 113 -5.88 20.49 14.51
C PRO A 113 -4.74 19.89 15.33
N VAL A 114 -3.57 20.51 15.23
CA VAL A 114 -2.37 20.14 16.00
C VAL A 114 -2.30 21.04 17.24
N GLY A 115 -1.95 20.48 18.39
CA GLY A 115 -1.85 21.22 19.63
C GLY A 115 -0.72 22.26 19.63
N GLN A 116 -0.79 23.20 20.57
CA GLN A 116 0.16 24.30 20.66
C GLN A 116 1.57 23.78 20.99
N GLN A 117 1.69 22.88 21.97
CA GLN A 117 2.98 22.34 22.40
C GLN A 117 3.64 21.53 21.28
N THR A 118 2.84 20.78 20.52
CA THR A 118 3.30 20.05 19.33
C THR A 118 3.87 21.00 18.28
N THR A 119 3.20 22.13 18.02
CA THR A 119 3.63 23.13 17.03
C THR A 119 4.92 23.84 17.47
N GLU A 120 5.01 24.22 18.74
CA GLU A 120 6.20 24.85 19.32
C GLU A 120 7.40 23.89 19.32
N THR A 121 7.16 22.62 19.63
CA THR A 121 8.21 21.59 19.60
C THR A 121 8.73 21.38 18.18
N ALA A 122 7.84 21.32 17.18
CA ALA A 122 8.25 21.25 15.78
C ALA A 122 9.12 22.46 15.40
N ARG A 123 8.68 23.69 15.72
CA ARG A 123 9.47 24.91 15.45
C ARG A 123 10.83 24.88 16.12
N ALA A 124 10.91 24.45 17.38
CA ALA A 124 12.18 24.37 18.12
C ALA A 124 13.16 23.35 17.48
N VAL A 125 12.66 22.19 17.06
CA VAL A 125 13.48 21.15 16.39
C VAL A 125 14.02 21.66 15.05
N PHE A 126 13.16 22.23 14.22
CA PHE A 126 13.58 22.80 12.93
C PHE A 126 14.51 23.99 13.11
N GLY A 127 14.30 24.83 14.13
CA GLY A 127 15.22 25.91 14.49
C GLY A 127 16.63 25.40 14.82
N ARG A 128 16.74 24.31 15.60
CA ARG A 128 18.04 23.66 15.87
C ARG A 128 18.66 23.08 14.61
N GLN A 129 17.88 22.43 13.75
CA GLN A 129 18.36 21.84 12.50
C GLN A 129 18.87 22.91 11.52
N LEU A 130 18.18 24.05 11.44
CA LEU A 130 18.61 25.22 10.68
C LEU A 130 19.92 25.80 11.22
N ALA A 131 20.02 25.98 12.55
CA ALA A 131 21.22 26.50 13.20
C ALA A 131 22.45 25.59 13.03
N SER A 132 22.23 24.27 13.01
CA SER A 132 23.29 23.27 12.78
C SER A 132 23.69 23.11 11.31
N GLY A 133 23.00 23.76 10.37
CA GLY A 133 23.24 23.64 8.94
C GLY A 133 22.74 22.34 8.30
N VAL A 134 22.00 21.51 9.06
CA VAL A 134 21.40 20.26 8.55
C VAL A 134 20.28 20.56 7.55
N ILE A 135 19.53 21.65 7.76
CA ILE A 135 18.55 22.18 6.81
C ILE A 135 19.06 23.52 6.29
N LYS A 136 19.02 23.70 4.97
CA LYS A 136 19.31 25.00 4.34
C LYS A 136 18.06 25.88 4.36
N ARG A 137 18.24 27.17 4.63
CA ARG A 137 17.14 28.14 4.58
C ARG A 137 16.66 28.31 3.15
N ASP A 138 15.37 28.14 2.96
CA ASP A 138 14.65 28.32 1.69
C ASP A 138 13.29 29.01 1.95
N HIS A 139 12.51 29.20 0.89
CA HIS A 139 11.18 29.83 0.97
C HIS A 139 10.13 28.95 1.69
N LEU A 140 10.41 27.66 1.94
CA LEU A 140 9.50 26.74 2.62
C LEU A 140 9.83 26.57 4.11
N THR A 141 10.97 27.08 4.55
CA THR A 141 11.51 26.88 5.92
C THR A 141 10.53 27.29 7.01
N GLU A 142 9.63 28.25 6.75
CA GLU A 142 8.60 28.68 7.71
C GLU A 142 7.37 27.75 7.75
N ALA A 143 7.04 27.10 6.63
CA ALA A 143 5.89 26.19 6.51
C ALA A 143 6.22 24.74 6.95
N VAL A 144 7.49 24.34 6.79
CA VAL A 144 7.96 22.98 7.07
C VAL A 144 7.66 22.50 8.50
N PRO A 145 7.84 23.29 9.58
CA PRO A 145 7.53 22.84 10.93
C PRO A 145 6.05 22.47 11.12
N GLN A 146 5.14 23.24 10.52
CA GLN A 146 3.70 22.96 10.61
C GLN A 146 3.31 21.71 9.82
N LEU A 147 3.87 21.54 8.61
CA LEU A 147 3.67 20.34 7.81
C LEU A 147 4.20 19.09 8.52
N ALA A 148 5.40 19.16 9.10
CA ALA A 148 5.97 18.06 9.86
C ALA A 148 5.11 17.69 11.08
N ALA A 149 4.63 18.69 11.82
CA ALA A 149 3.73 18.48 12.94
C ALA A 149 2.41 17.80 12.49
N GLY A 150 1.87 18.23 11.36
CA GLY A 150 0.70 17.63 10.71
C GLY A 150 0.87 16.17 10.34
N ILE A 151 1.97 15.84 9.65
CA ILE A 151 2.28 14.48 9.19
C ILE A 151 2.49 13.53 10.38
N VAL A 152 3.23 13.97 11.41
CA VAL A 152 3.45 13.15 12.60
C VAL A 152 2.14 12.94 13.34
N ALA A 153 1.32 13.99 13.53
CA ALA A 153 0.02 13.86 14.16
C ALA A 153 -0.91 12.89 13.42
N ALA A 154 -0.95 12.96 12.08
CA ALA A 154 -1.70 12.02 11.25
C ALA A 154 -1.23 10.57 11.47
N THR A 155 0.09 10.36 11.49
CA THR A 155 0.71 9.05 11.66
C THR A 155 0.40 8.46 13.04
N VAL A 156 0.54 9.26 14.10
CA VAL A 156 0.27 8.85 15.49
C VAL A 156 -1.22 8.51 15.66
N ARG A 157 -2.13 9.35 15.15
CA ARG A 157 -3.59 9.10 15.18
C ARG A 157 -3.95 7.82 14.46
N HIS A 158 -3.40 7.59 13.27
CA HIS A 158 -3.61 6.34 12.52
C HIS A 158 -3.14 5.13 13.32
N LYS A 159 -1.94 5.18 13.92
CA LYS A 159 -1.41 4.07 14.73
C LYS A 159 -2.25 3.78 15.97
N ARG A 160 -2.69 4.81 16.69
CA ARG A 160 -3.62 4.65 17.81
C ARG A 160 -4.95 4.04 17.38
N ALA A 161 -5.49 4.45 16.23
CA ALA A 161 -6.70 3.84 15.67
C ALA A 161 -6.53 2.34 15.34
N THR A 162 -5.30 1.90 15.09
CA THR A 162 -4.95 0.47 14.90
C THR A 162 -4.57 -0.24 16.20
N GLY A 163 -4.76 0.38 17.37
CA GLY A 163 -4.54 -0.24 18.68
C GLY A 163 -3.14 -0.09 19.26
N TRP A 164 -2.26 0.72 18.66
CA TRP A 164 -0.92 0.97 19.20
C TRP A 164 -0.98 1.94 20.37
N SER A 165 -0.24 1.63 21.44
CA SER A 165 0.01 2.53 22.56
C SER A 165 1.07 3.59 22.24
N ASP A 166 1.07 4.69 22.98
CA ASP A 166 2.07 5.76 22.83
C ASP A 166 3.50 5.27 23.07
N GLU A 167 3.66 4.28 23.96
CA GLU A 167 4.95 3.65 24.23
C GLU A 167 5.46 2.85 23.02
N GLU A 168 4.59 2.07 22.38
CA GLU A 168 4.94 1.32 21.17
C GLU A 168 5.25 2.24 19.99
N ILE A 169 4.50 3.34 19.86
CA ILE A 169 4.76 4.37 18.83
C ILE A 169 6.12 5.03 19.09
N ARG A 170 6.44 5.37 20.34
CA ARG A 170 7.75 5.90 20.72
C ARG A 170 8.87 4.91 20.38
N HIS A 171 8.75 3.66 20.80
CA HIS A 171 9.74 2.61 20.50
C HIS A 171 9.94 2.37 19.00
N LEU A 172 8.88 2.50 18.20
CA LEU A 172 9.00 2.42 16.75
C LEU A 172 9.89 3.56 16.20
N PHE A 173 9.66 4.80 16.63
CA PHE A 173 10.47 5.93 16.18
C PHE A 173 11.91 5.85 16.70
N GLU A 174 12.13 5.37 17.93
CA GLU A 174 13.48 5.09 18.47
C GLU A 174 14.22 4.05 17.64
N ARG A 175 13.55 2.96 17.27
CA ARG A 175 14.11 1.90 16.41
C ARG A 175 14.47 2.43 15.03
N GLN A 176 13.60 3.25 14.43
CA GLN A 176 13.88 3.90 13.14
C GLN A 176 15.10 4.83 13.23
N ARG A 177 15.23 5.60 14.32
CA ARG A 177 16.41 6.43 14.57
C ARG A 177 17.68 5.59 14.68
N ALA A 178 17.66 4.54 15.50
CA ALA A 178 18.81 3.65 15.69
C ALA A 178 19.23 2.96 14.38
N GLN A 179 18.26 2.48 13.58
CA GLN A 179 18.53 1.89 12.26
C GLN A 179 19.15 2.89 11.29
N ALA A 180 18.64 4.13 11.27
CA ALA A 180 19.20 5.19 10.42
C ALA A 180 20.63 5.57 10.83
N GLN A 181 20.91 5.64 12.14
CA GLN A 181 22.24 5.88 12.69
C GLN A 181 23.21 4.74 12.33
N ALA A 182 22.81 3.48 12.52
CA ALA A 182 23.62 2.32 12.17
C ALA A 182 23.94 2.27 10.66
N ALA A 183 23.02 2.76 9.82
CA ALA A 183 23.22 2.87 8.38
C ALA A 183 24.03 4.11 7.93
N GLY A 184 24.49 4.96 8.86
CA GLY A 184 25.18 6.22 8.53
C GLY A 184 24.30 7.25 7.81
N ASN A 185 22.97 7.07 7.82
CA ASN A 185 22.02 7.95 7.13
C ASN A 185 21.57 9.08 8.06
N LEU A 186 22.36 10.15 8.10
CA LEU A 186 22.13 11.31 8.96
C LEU A 186 20.75 11.95 8.71
N GLY A 187 20.33 12.11 7.46
CA GLY A 187 19.03 12.71 7.12
C GLY A 187 17.85 11.92 7.69
N ARG A 188 17.88 10.58 7.60
CA ARG A 188 16.83 9.74 8.20
C ARG A 188 16.89 9.72 9.72
N ALA A 189 18.08 9.79 10.32
CA ALA A 189 18.23 9.86 11.76
C ALA A 189 17.64 11.16 12.32
N THR A 190 17.92 12.29 11.66
CA THR A 190 17.35 13.61 11.97
C THR A 190 15.83 13.63 11.80
N ALA A 191 15.30 13.02 10.74
CA ALA A 191 13.85 12.92 10.55
C ALA A 191 13.18 12.11 11.67
N ALA A 192 13.74 10.97 12.07
CA ALA A 192 13.22 10.16 13.17
C ALA A 192 13.30 10.89 14.53
N GLU A 193 14.33 11.71 14.74
CA GLU A 193 14.43 12.59 15.92
C GLU A 193 13.32 13.65 15.93
N THR A 194 13.00 14.25 14.78
CA THR A 194 11.86 15.17 14.64
C THR A 194 10.54 14.48 15.01
N PHE A 195 10.33 13.23 14.57
CA PHE A 195 9.14 12.45 14.90
C PHE A 195 9.03 12.19 16.41
N LEU A 196 10.13 11.83 17.06
CA LEU A 196 10.18 11.62 18.52
C LEU A 196 9.84 12.89 19.30
N ALA A 197 10.43 14.02 18.91
CA ALA A 197 10.20 15.29 19.59
C ALA A 197 8.75 15.77 19.42
N ILE A 198 8.21 15.71 18.19
CA ILE A 198 6.82 16.12 17.92
C ILE A 198 5.84 15.20 18.66
N HIS A 199 6.09 13.89 18.69
CA HIS A 199 5.29 12.94 19.47
C HIS A 199 5.29 13.28 20.97
N ALA A 200 6.43 13.64 21.54
CA ALA A 200 6.50 14.10 22.93
C ALA A 200 5.67 15.39 23.17
N GLY A 201 5.68 16.31 22.20
CA GLY A 201 4.81 17.50 22.22
C GLY A 201 3.32 17.15 22.23
N MET A 202 2.90 16.15 21.45
CA MET A 202 1.52 15.66 21.44
C MET A 202 1.10 15.08 22.78
N MET A 203 1.97 14.30 23.42
CA MET A 203 1.72 13.75 24.76
C MET A 203 1.55 14.85 25.81
N ALA A 204 2.33 15.94 25.70
CA ALA A 204 2.21 17.09 26.59
C ALA A 204 0.92 17.88 26.36
N ASP A 205 0.49 18.05 25.11
CA ASP A 205 -0.81 18.65 24.77
C ASP A 205 -1.97 17.84 25.37
N GLU A 206 -1.91 16.51 25.28
CA GLU A 206 -2.93 15.62 25.85
C GLU A 206 -2.96 15.61 27.37
N ALA A 207 -1.79 15.58 28.01
CA ALA A 207 -1.69 15.71 29.46
C ALA A 207 -2.29 17.05 29.93
N SER A 208 -2.02 18.13 29.21
CA SER A 208 -2.57 19.47 29.50
C SER A 208 -4.08 19.52 29.30
N ALA A 209 -4.61 18.86 28.27
CA ALA A 209 -6.06 18.77 28.04
C ALA A 209 -6.76 17.99 29.17
N ARG A 210 -6.20 16.84 29.57
CA ARG A 210 -6.71 16.04 30.70
C ARG A 210 -6.67 16.81 32.02
N ALA A 211 -5.61 17.59 32.27
CA ALA A 211 -5.51 18.43 33.46
C ALA A 211 -6.58 19.52 33.49
N LYS A 212 -6.87 20.16 32.34
CA LYS A 212 -7.96 21.15 32.21
C LYS A 212 -9.34 20.53 32.41
N GLU A 213 -9.58 19.35 31.86
CA GLU A 213 -10.84 18.62 32.03
C GLU A 213 -11.07 18.16 33.47
N ALA A 214 -10.01 17.71 34.14
CA ALA A 214 -10.04 17.38 35.57
C ALA A 214 -10.35 18.61 36.45
N ALA A 215 -9.80 19.78 36.11
CA ALA A 215 -10.09 21.04 36.81
C ALA A 215 -11.51 21.57 36.54
N ALA A 216 -12.10 21.26 35.37
CA ALA A 216 -13.46 21.65 35.01
C ALA A 216 -14.55 20.71 35.56
N SER A 217 -14.17 19.51 36.03
CA SER A 217 -15.10 18.48 36.53
C SER A 217 -15.36 18.58 38.04
N GLU A 218 -15.02 19.69 38.68
CA GLU A 218 -15.43 19.97 40.06
C GLU A 218 -16.94 20.32 40.07
N PRO A 219 -17.80 19.55 40.79
CA PRO A 219 -19.24 19.52 40.49
C PRO A 219 -20.01 20.72 41.07
N PRO A 220 -20.83 21.43 40.29
CA PRO A 220 -21.95 22.18 40.84
C PRO A 220 -23.13 21.24 41.19
N ALA A 221 -23.84 21.61 42.24
CA ALA A 221 -24.90 20.84 42.88
C ALA A 221 -26.05 20.40 41.93
N ILE A 222 -26.56 19.20 42.21
CA ILE A 222 -27.67 18.47 41.57
C ILE A 222 -28.96 19.30 41.55
N PRO A 223 -29.75 19.23 40.45
CA PRO A 223 -31.19 19.02 40.64
C PRO A 223 -31.77 17.83 39.85
N ALA A 224 -32.91 17.39 40.39
CA ALA A 224 -33.75 16.20 40.22
C ALA A 224 -34.06 15.64 38.80
N PRO A 225 -34.51 14.36 38.73
CA PRO A 225 -34.65 13.60 37.48
C PRO A 225 -35.98 13.87 36.76
N ARG A 226 -35.96 13.85 35.42
CA ARG A 226 -37.17 13.75 34.59
C ARG A 226 -37.26 12.37 33.93
N LEU A 227 -38.39 11.73 34.21
CA LEU A 227 -38.90 10.50 33.62
C LEU A 227 -39.52 10.75 32.23
N ALA A 228 -39.52 9.65 31.44
CA ALA A 228 -40.37 9.32 30.28
C ALA A 228 -39.97 9.82 28.88
N ALA A 229 -39.52 8.89 28.04
CA ALA A 229 -40.26 8.34 26.87
C ALA A 229 -39.29 7.83 25.78
N GLU A 230 -39.46 6.58 25.30
CA GLU A 230 -39.50 6.20 23.86
C GLU A 230 -39.39 4.66 23.66
N PRO A 231 -40.52 3.96 23.41
CA PRO A 231 -40.52 2.54 23.00
C PRO A 231 -40.43 2.31 21.47
N ALA A 232 -40.15 3.32 20.64
CA ALA A 232 -40.24 3.21 19.18
C ALA A 232 -38.94 2.70 18.48
N GLN A 233 -37.79 2.72 19.15
CA GLN A 233 -36.49 2.43 18.51
C GLN A 233 -36.10 0.93 18.50
N LEU A 234 -36.82 0.09 19.27
CA LEU A 234 -36.54 -1.35 19.36
C LEU A 234 -37.09 -2.15 18.17
N THR A 235 -38.24 -1.73 17.61
CA THR A 235 -38.90 -2.45 16.50
C THR A 235 -38.13 -2.31 15.19
N GLN A 236 -37.57 -1.13 14.91
CA GLN A 236 -36.80 -0.86 13.69
C GLN A 236 -35.43 -1.56 13.66
N ARG A 237 -34.87 -1.88 14.85
CA ARG A 237 -33.65 -2.70 14.97
C ARG A 237 -33.92 -4.18 14.72
N GLN A 238 -35.10 -4.69 15.07
CA GLN A 238 -35.47 -6.10 14.85
C GLN A 238 -35.82 -6.40 13.38
N GLU A 239 -36.39 -5.46 12.64
CA GLU A 239 -36.68 -5.61 11.20
C GLU A 239 -35.41 -5.56 10.32
N ARG A 240 -34.41 -4.76 10.69
CA ARG A 240 -33.10 -4.76 9.99
C ARG A 240 -32.30 -6.04 10.21
N ALA A 241 -32.49 -6.72 11.34
CA ALA A 241 -31.82 -7.99 11.63
C ALA A 241 -32.40 -9.17 10.81
N THR A 242 -33.67 -9.08 10.39
CA THR A 242 -34.35 -10.16 9.64
C THR A 242 -34.11 -10.08 8.12
N HIS A 243 -33.87 -8.90 7.55
CA HIS A 243 -33.55 -8.75 6.11
C HIS A 243 -32.07 -8.93 5.73
N GLN A 244 -31.16 -9.06 6.68
CA GLN A 244 -29.75 -9.43 6.41
C GLN A 244 -29.53 -10.96 6.38
N ARG A 245 -30.57 -11.76 6.63
CA ARG A 245 -30.50 -13.21 6.47
C ARG A 245 -30.75 -13.57 5.00
N GLU A 246 -29.72 -14.14 4.38
CA GLU A 246 -29.77 -15.06 3.24
C GLU A 246 -29.89 -14.49 1.82
N GLU A 247 -28.76 -13.99 1.31
CA GLU A 247 -28.22 -14.58 0.07
C GLU A 247 -26.79 -15.07 0.36
N VAL A 248 -26.69 -16.23 1.01
CA VAL A 248 -25.42 -16.95 1.12
C VAL A 248 -25.13 -17.47 -0.28
N ARG A 249 -24.42 -16.67 -1.09
CA ARG A 249 -23.84 -17.18 -2.33
C ARG A 249 -22.97 -18.37 -1.93
N PRO A 250 -23.19 -19.56 -2.51
CA PRO A 250 -22.36 -20.70 -2.20
C PRO A 250 -20.92 -20.31 -2.52
N VAL A 251 -20.07 -20.29 -1.48
CA VAL A 251 -18.63 -20.15 -1.66
C VAL A 251 -18.20 -21.41 -2.38
N VAL A 252 -18.11 -21.34 -3.70
CA VAL A 252 -17.55 -22.42 -4.52
C VAL A 252 -16.13 -22.65 -4.02
N ARG A 253 -15.94 -23.73 -3.25
CA ARG A 253 -14.62 -24.14 -2.77
C ARG A 253 -13.90 -24.76 -3.95
N LEU A 254 -13.11 -23.95 -4.65
CA LEU A 254 -12.21 -24.44 -5.69
C LEU A 254 -11.22 -25.42 -5.07
N THR A 255 -10.99 -26.53 -5.77
CA THR A 255 -9.92 -27.47 -5.48
C THR A 255 -8.56 -26.77 -5.58
N GLU A 256 -7.52 -27.37 -5.00
CA GLU A 256 -6.17 -26.84 -5.14
C GLU A 256 -5.70 -26.77 -6.60
N ALA A 257 -5.97 -27.82 -7.38
CA ALA A 257 -5.64 -27.86 -8.81
C ALA A 257 -6.31 -26.71 -9.58
N GLU A 258 -7.59 -26.44 -9.34
CA GLU A 258 -8.29 -25.32 -9.99
C GLU A 258 -7.74 -23.95 -9.55
N ARG A 259 -7.37 -23.80 -8.28
CA ARG A 259 -6.74 -22.56 -7.79
C ARG A 259 -5.38 -22.33 -8.46
N LEU A 260 -4.58 -23.38 -8.60
CA LEU A 260 -3.28 -23.31 -9.25
C LEU A 260 -3.41 -23.03 -10.75
N GLU A 261 -4.33 -23.68 -11.44
CA GLU A 261 -4.56 -23.46 -12.88
C GLU A 261 -5.08 -22.05 -13.15
N ARG A 262 -5.99 -21.55 -12.32
CA ARG A 262 -6.45 -20.15 -12.41
C ARG A 262 -5.31 -19.16 -12.16
N ALA A 263 -4.43 -19.45 -11.20
CA ALA A 263 -3.26 -18.61 -10.93
C ALA A 263 -2.23 -18.67 -12.07
N ARG A 264 -2.05 -19.83 -12.71
CA ARG A 264 -1.21 -20.01 -13.91
C ARG A 264 -1.75 -19.22 -15.09
N CYS A 265 -3.06 -19.31 -15.37
CA CYS A 265 -3.72 -18.48 -16.38
C CYS A 265 -3.55 -16.98 -16.08
N GLY A 266 -3.64 -16.59 -14.80
CA GLY A 266 -3.38 -15.24 -14.35
C GLY A 266 -1.94 -14.80 -14.62
N GLU A 267 -0.96 -15.63 -14.28
CA GLU A 267 0.45 -15.36 -14.56
C GLU A 267 0.68 -15.18 -16.06
N LEU A 268 0.22 -16.12 -16.90
CA LEU A 268 0.32 -16.06 -18.36
C LEU A 268 -0.26 -14.77 -18.93
N ALA A 269 -1.46 -14.37 -18.48
CA ALA A 269 -2.11 -13.14 -18.94
C ALA A 269 -1.46 -11.85 -18.40
N SER A 270 -0.68 -11.95 -17.34
CA SER A 270 0.02 -10.83 -16.70
C SER A 270 1.50 -10.75 -17.03
N ARG A 271 2.02 -11.72 -17.78
CA ARG A 271 3.44 -11.87 -18.04
C ARG A 271 3.93 -10.67 -18.88
N PRO A 272 4.99 -9.99 -18.44
CA PRO A 272 5.59 -8.94 -19.24
C PRO A 272 6.11 -9.45 -20.58
N SER A 273 5.84 -8.70 -21.64
CA SER A 273 6.36 -8.91 -23.00
C SER A 273 7.26 -7.76 -23.45
N MET A 274 7.25 -6.65 -22.72
CA MET A 274 8.00 -5.44 -23.04
C MET A 274 8.69 -4.88 -21.79
N VAL A 275 9.78 -4.17 -22.02
CA VAL A 275 10.47 -3.39 -20.99
C VAL A 275 10.69 -1.97 -21.49
N GLU A 276 10.38 -0.99 -20.65
CA GLU A 276 10.57 0.43 -20.91
C GLU A 276 11.59 1.02 -19.92
N VAL A 277 12.60 1.72 -20.43
CA VAL A 277 13.47 2.61 -19.66
C VAL A 277 12.89 4.02 -19.77
N TYR A 278 12.64 4.64 -18.64
CA TYR A 278 12.20 6.03 -18.53
C TYR A 278 13.28 6.85 -17.82
N VAL A 279 13.61 8.02 -18.37
CA VAL A 279 14.48 9.01 -17.74
C VAL A 279 13.66 10.24 -17.39
N SER A 280 13.63 10.59 -16.11
CA SER A 280 12.92 11.78 -15.64
C SER A 280 13.54 13.04 -16.25
N PRO A 281 12.78 13.87 -16.97
CA PRO A 281 13.32 15.10 -17.55
C PRO A 281 13.66 16.16 -16.50
N ILE A 282 13.10 16.04 -15.29
CA ILE A 282 13.31 16.98 -14.18
C ILE A 282 14.45 16.51 -13.28
N MET A 283 14.41 15.23 -12.89
CA MET A 283 15.34 14.69 -11.89
C MET A 283 16.56 14.04 -12.53
N HIS A 284 16.55 13.80 -13.85
CA HIS A 284 17.57 13.05 -14.57
C HIS A 284 17.89 11.68 -13.94
N THR A 285 16.90 11.09 -13.27
CA THR A 285 16.94 9.74 -12.71
C THR A 285 16.25 8.79 -13.68
N ALA A 286 16.71 7.55 -13.71
CA ALA A 286 16.19 6.55 -14.63
C ALA A 286 15.47 5.42 -13.89
N ALA A 287 14.47 4.81 -14.53
CA ALA A 287 13.77 3.63 -14.04
C ALA A 287 13.43 2.68 -15.18
N VAL A 288 13.44 1.39 -14.87
CA VAL A 288 12.95 0.31 -15.73
C VAL A 288 11.54 -0.06 -15.32
N ARG A 289 10.69 -0.29 -16.30
CA ARG A 289 9.31 -0.74 -16.13
C ARG A 289 9.07 -1.97 -17.00
N PHE A 290 8.51 -3.03 -16.42
CA PHE A 290 8.02 -4.18 -17.18
C PHE A 290 6.55 -3.95 -17.54
N THR A 291 6.18 -4.16 -18.80
CA THR A 291 4.82 -3.94 -19.31
C THR A 291 4.35 -5.09 -20.19
N ASP A 292 3.03 -5.15 -20.40
CA ASP A 292 2.43 -5.93 -21.49
C ASP A 292 2.66 -5.28 -22.87
N GLU A 293 2.10 -5.89 -23.92
CA GLU A 293 2.21 -5.41 -25.31
C GLU A 293 1.52 -4.03 -25.48
N GLU A 294 0.47 -3.77 -24.69
CA GLU A 294 -0.23 -2.50 -24.66
C GLU A 294 0.49 -1.41 -23.83
N GLY A 295 1.66 -1.72 -23.26
CA GLY A 295 2.44 -0.77 -22.46
C GLY A 295 1.88 -0.52 -21.06
N ARG A 296 1.00 -1.39 -20.57
CA ARG A 296 0.42 -1.29 -19.23
C ARG A 296 1.32 -2.00 -18.22
N THR A 297 1.54 -1.34 -17.09
CA THR A 297 2.15 -1.96 -15.92
C THR A 297 1.07 -2.67 -15.12
N GLN A 298 1.26 -3.94 -14.79
CA GLN A 298 0.28 -4.68 -13.98
C GLN A 298 0.45 -4.44 -12.48
N VAL A 299 1.68 -4.24 -11.99
CA VAL A 299 1.97 -4.04 -10.56
C VAL A 299 3.08 -3.00 -10.35
N ASP A 300 2.98 -2.15 -9.33
CA ASP A 300 4.01 -1.14 -9.01
C ASP A 300 5.41 -1.75 -8.75
N SER A 301 5.47 -3.02 -8.32
CA SER A 301 6.73 -3.77 -8.16
C SER A 301 7.50 -4.00 -9.46
N ASP A 302 6.88 -3.69 -10.59
CA ASP A 302 7.45 -3.79 -11.93
C ASP A 302 8.21 -2.55 -12.34
N VAL A 303 8.24 -1.51 -11.49
CA VAL A 303 9.08 -0.34 -11.64
C VAL A 303 10.31 -0.46 -10.73
N ARG A 304 11.50 -0.32 -11.30
CA ARG A 304 12.79 -0.38 -10.59
C ARG A 304 13.65 0.80 -10.98
N SER A 305 14.14 1.55 -10.00
CA SER A 305 15.11 2.61 -10.24
C SER A 305 16.41 2.03 -10.78
N LEU A 306 16.99 2.69 -11.78
CA LEU A 306 18.33 2.43 -12.26
C LEU A 306 19.34 3.28 -11.47
N PRO A 307 20.60 2.81 -11.34
CA PRO A 307 21.63 3.57 -10.64
C PRO A 307 21.98 4.87 -11.38
N GLY A 308 22.53 5.82 -10.62
CA GLY A 308 23.01 7.09 -11.16
C GLY A 308 21.96 8.19 -11.29
N THR A 309 22.45 9.37 -11.65
CA THR A 309 21.71 10.63 -11.84
C THR A 309 22.38 11.42 -12.96
N GLY A 310 21.67 12.36 -13.59
CA GLY A 310 22.23 13.16 -14.68
C GLY A 310 22.09 12.50 -16.05
N HIS A 311 21.23 11.50 -16.14
CA HIS A 311 20.91 10.82 -17.39
C HIS A 311 20.22 11.79 -18.35
N ALA A 312 20.80 11.99 -19.52
CA ALA A 312 20.28 12.87 -20.55
C ALA A 312 19.37 12.14 -21.56
N SER A 313 19.51 10.83 -21.68
CA SER A 313 18.80 10.01 -22.66
C SER A 313 18.50 8.62 -22.11
N PRO A 314 17.32 8.04 -22.38
CA PRO A 314 17.02 6.65 -22.06
C PRO A 314 17.84 5.65 -22.88
N MET A 315 18.49 6.11 -23.96
CA MET A 315 19.34 5.30 -24.84
C MET A 315 20.83 5.31 -24.42
N ALA A 316 21.15 5.81 -23.22
CA ALA A 316 22.53 5.81 -22.73
C ALA A 316 23.00 4.35 -22.47
N ASP A 317 24.19 4.01 -22.95
CA ASP A 317 24.70 2.62 -22.90
C ASP A 317 24.75 2.03 -21.50
N ASP A 318 25.13 2.84 -20.50
CA ASP A 318 25.18 2.43 -19.08
C ASP A 318 23.79 2.09 -18.53
N LEU A 319 22.77 2.88 -18.90
CA LEU A 319 21.37 2.60 -18.56
C LEU A 319 20.85 1.33 -19.23
N LEU A 320 21.13 1.16 -20.53
CA LEU A 320 20.68 -0.02 -21.26
C LEU A 320 21.35 -1.30 -20.74
N CYS A 321 22.64 -1.23 -20.35
CA CYS A 321 23.33 -2.33 -19.68
C CYS A 321 22.69 -2.66 -18.32
N ALA A 322 22.47 -1.65 -17.47
CA ALA A 322 21.84 -1.86 -16.16
C ALA A 322 20.40 -2.38 -16.28
N ALA A 323 19.66 -1.94 -17.29
CA ALA A 323 18.34 -2.49 -17.62
C ALA A 323 18.44 -3.95 -18.06
N GLY A 324 19.40 -4.29 -18.92
CA GLY A 324 19.67 -5.67 -19.33
C GLY A 324 19.95 -6.61 -18.15
N GLU A 325 20.75 -6.18 -17.18
CA GLU A 325 21.00 -6.94 -15.95
C GLU A 325 19.71 -7.20 -15.14
N LEU A 326 18.85 -6.19 -15.02
CA LEU A 326 17.56 -6.33 -14.34
C LEU A 326 16.60 -7.26 -15.10
N ILE A 327 16.59 -7.21 -16.42
CA ILE A 327 15.81 -8.11 -17.29
C ILE A 327 16.23 -9.56 -17.03
N MET A 328 17.53 -9.84 -17.11
CA MET A 328 18.10 -11.18 -16.87
C MET A 328 17.85 -11.67 -15.45
N LYS A 329 18.06 -10.81 -14.44
CA LYS A 329 17.79 -11.14 -13.03
C LYS A 329 16.33 -11.49 -12.77
N ARG A 330 15.42 -10.98 -13.59
CA ARG A 330 13.98 -11.26 -13.51
C ARG A 330 13.56 -12.51 -14.29
N GLY A 331 14.49 -13.17 -14.98
CA GLY A 331 14.24 -14.39 -15.76
C GLY A 331 13.71 -14.10 -17.17
N PHE A 332 14.05 -12.95 -17.74
CA PHE A 332 13.71 -12.59 -19.11
C PHE A 332 14.98 -12.38 -19.93
N ASN A 333 14.86 -12.51 -21.24
CA ASN A 333 15.87 -12.13 -22.21
C ASN A 333 15.24 -11.22 -23.27
N TYR A 334 16.06 -10.55 -24.08
CA TYR A 334 15.55 -9.86 -25.25
C TYR A 334 14.88 -10.84 -26.21
N ALA A 335 13.77 -10.43 -26.80
CA ALA A 335 13.14 -11.21 -27.86
C ALA A 335 14.12 -11.33 -29.05
N PRO A 336 14.12 -12.44 -29.80
CA PRO A 336 14.99 -12.60 -30.95
C PRO A 336 14.85 -11.44 -31.95
N GLY A 337 15.95 -10.75 -32.24
CA GLY A 337 15.98 -9.59 -33.14
C GLY A 337 15.45 -8.29 -32.55
N ALA A 338 15.07 -8.25 -31.26
CA ALA A 338 14.66 -7.02 -30.60
C ALA A 338 15.85 -6.12 -30.30
N PHE A 339 15.65 -4.83 -30.47
CA PHE A 339 16.58 -3.76 -30.11
C PHE A 339 15.83 -2.69 -29.31
N TRP A 340 16.60 -1.85 -28.61
CA TRP A 340 16.03 -0.72 -27.90
C TRP A 340 15.58 0.34 -28.90
N ASP A 341 14.33 0.77 -28.76
CA ASP A 341 13.70 1.78 -29.58
C ASP A 341 13.13 2.91 -28.74
N LEU A 342 13.31 4.15 -29.19
CA LEU A 342 12.62 5.29 -28.60
C LEU A 342 11.11 5.14 -28.78
N VAL A 343 10.36 5.48 -27.74
CA VAL A 343 8.89 5.47 -27.81
C VAL A 343 8.45 6.65 -28.68
N PRO A 344 7.63 6.44 -29.73
CA PRO A 344 7.19 7.52 -30.60
C PRO A 344 6.53 8.67 -29.81
N GLY A 345 7.01 9.90 -30.05
CA GLY A 345 6.53 11.09 -29.36
C GLY A 345 7.02 11.25 -27.91
N LYS A 346 7.92 10.39 -27.43
CA LYS A 346 8.46 10.42 -26.06
C LYS A 346 9.98 10.21 -26.06
N SER A 347 10.74 11.31 -26.07
CA SER A 347 12.21 11.28 -26.07
C SER A 347 12.82 10.83 -24.74
N ASP A 348 12.02 10.81 -23.67
CA ASP A 348 12.36 10.40 -22.32
C ASP A 348 12.25 8.87 -22.11
N ARG A 349 11.84 8.12 -23.15
CA ARG A 349 11.58 6.67 -23.04
C ARG A 349 12.16 5.86 -24.17
N ALA A 350 12.74 4.72 -23.82
CA ALA A 350 13.13 3.66 -24.74
C ALA A 350 12.47 2.35 -24.33
N ARG A 351 12.17 1.47 -25.28
CA ARG A 351 11.53 0.19 -25.03
C ARG A 351 12.17 -0.94 -25.82
N VAL A 352 12.04 -2.16 -25.33
CA VAL A 352 12.50 -3.39 -26.00
C VAL A 352 11.55 -4.54 -25.71
N ALA A 353 11.39 -5.44 -26.68
CA ALA A 353 10.62 -6.66 -26.50
C ALA A 353 11.45 -7.70 -25.74
N ILE A 354 10.80 -8.43 -24.83
CA ILE A 354 11.41 -9.46 -24.00
C ILE A 354 10.61 -10.76 -24.07
N VAL A 355 11.31 -11.87 -23.82
CA VAL A 355 10.73 -13.21 -23.72
C VAL A 355 11.19 -13.88 -22.42
N PRO A 356 10.37 -14.73 -21.80
CA PRO A 356 10.79 -15.47 -20.61
C PRO A 356 11.92 -16.44 -20.96
N THR A 357 12.89 -16.60 -20.06
CA THR A 357 13.93 -17.62 -20.19
C THR A 357 13.41 -19.01 -19.82
N ALA A 358 14.19 -20.05 -20.14
CA ALA A 358 13.88 -21.41 -19.71
C ALA A 358 13.80 -21.54 -18.18
N GLU A 359 14.67 -20.83 -17.45
CA GLU A 359 14.68 -20.80 -15.99
C GLU A 359 13.41 -20.18 -15.42
N TYR A 360 12.92 -19.10 -16.03
CA TYR A 360 11.65 -18.48 -15.65
C TYR A 360 10.47 -19.42 -15.89
N LEU A 361 10.41 -20.07 -17.06
CA LEU A 361 9.35 -21.04 -17.34
C LEU A 361 9.41 -22.21 -16.37
N ALA A 362 10.60 -22.72 -16.06
CA ALA A 362 10.76 -23.75 -15.04
C ALA A 362 10.32 -23.28 -13.65
N TYR A 363 10.59 -22.01 -13.28
CA TYR A 363 10.07 -21.41 -12.05
C TYR A 363 8.54 -21.34 -12.03
N VAL A 364 7.90 -20.95 -13.13
CA VAL A 364 6.44 -20.93 -13.27
C VAL A 364 5.86 -22.34 -13.11
N GLU A 365 6.45 -23.34 -13.77
CA GLU A 365 6.05 -24.74 -13.61
C GLU A 365 6.18 -25.23 -12.16
N ARG A 366 7.27 -24.89 -11.46
CA ARG A 366 7.40 -25.21 -10.04
C ARG A 366 6.36 -24.47 -9.19
N ARG A 367 6.07 -23.21 -9.51
CA ARG A 367 5.13 -22.38 -8.74
C ARG A 367 3.68 -22.84 -8.84
N PHE A 368 3.24 -23.27 -10.02
CA PHE A 368 1.84 -23.63 -10.27
C PHE A 368 1.61 -25.11 -10.57
N GLY A 369 2.66 -25.88 -10.82
CA GLY A 369 2.61 -27.31 -11.06
C GLY A 369 2.64 -28.13 -9.77
N PRO A 370 2.98 -29.44 -9.88
CA PRO A 370 3.00 -30.35 -8.75
C PRO A 370 4.06 -29.93 -7.72
N GLU A 371 3.77 -30.25 -6.47
CA GLU A 371 4.73 -30.06 -5.39
C GLU A 371 5.91 -31.02 -5.50
N PRO A 372 7.08 -30.65 -4.99
CA PRO A 372 8.18 -31.59 -4.83
C PRO A 372 7.76 -32.73 -3.90
N ILE A 373 8.09 -33.95 -4.31
CA ILE A 373 7.87 -35.15 -3.50
C ILE A 373 8.96 -35.18 -2.43
N ILE A 374 8.56 -35.20 -1.16
CA ILE A 374 9.47 -35.43 -0.05
C ILE A 374 9.77 -36.93 0.00
N PRO A 375 11.04 -37.36 -0.15
CA PRO A 375 11.38 -38.77 -0.08
C PRO A 375 11.13 -39.31 1.33
N ASP A 376 10.86 -40.61 1.42
CA ASP A 376 10.80 -41.29 2.72
C ASP A 376 12.14 -41.12 3.43
N THR A 377 12.08 -40.56 4.63
CA THR A 377 13.25 -40.08 5.39
C THR A 377 13.28 -40.86 6.70
N PRO A 378 14.33 -41.66 6.99
CA PRO A 378 14.35 -42.55 8.13
C PRO A 378 14.05 -41.86 9.46
N GLY A 379 12.99 -42.31 10.14
CA GLY A 379 12.59 -41.81 11.46
C GLY A 379 11.95 -40.41 11.47
N VAL A 380 11.72 -39.81 10.30
CA VAL A 380 11.03 -38.52 10.17
C VAL A 380 9.64 -38.74 9.59
N THR A 381 8.60 -38.30 10.27
CA THR A 381 7.23 -38.32 9.74
C THR A 381 6.82 -36.95 9.25
N PHE A 382 6.37 -36.85 8.00
CA PHE A 382 5.89 -35.60 7.41
C PHE A 382 4.35 -35.56 7.35
N THR A 383 3.77 -34.45 7.80
CA THR A 383 2.35 -34.12 7.58
C THR A 383 2.27 -32.82 6.79
N ARG A 384 1.66 -32.86 5.61
CA ARG A 384 1.46 -31.65 4.81
C ARG A 384 0.41 -30.75 5.47
N THR A 385 0.75 -29.49 5.73
CA THR A 385 -0.19 -28.51 6.31
C THR A 385 -0.78 -27.61 5.22
N GLN A 386 0.03 -27.22 4.24
CA GLN A 386 -0.38 -26.47 3.05
C GLN A 386 0.66 -26.65 1.94
N ARG A 387 0.42 -26.05 0.77
CA ARG A 387 1.34 -26.15 -0.36
C ARG A 387 2.72 -25.62 -0.01
N GLY A 388 3.73 -26.48 -0.19
CA GLY A 388 5.11 -26.16 0.14
C GLY A 388 5.39 -26.04 1.64
N TRP A 389 4.54 -26.59 2.50
CA TRP A 389 4.74 -26.59 3.95
C TRP A 389 4.40 -27.95 4.54
N TRP A 390 5.37 -28.52 5.24
CA TRP A 390 5.23 -29.77 5.97
C TRP A 390 5.61 -29.57 7.42
N GLN A 391 4.82 -30.14 8.32
CA GLN A 391 5.22 -30.38 9.70
C GLN A 391 6.00 -31.70 9.72
N ALA A 392 7.22 -31.68 10.22
CA ALA A 392 8.11 -32.83 10.31
C ALA A 392 8.35 -33.17 11.78
N THR A 393 8.01 -34.39 12.19
CA THR A 393 8.37 -34.91 13.51
C THR A 393 9.64 -35.74 13.36
N ALA A 394 10.71 -35.30 14.02
CA ALA A 394 12.03 -35.92 13.96
C ALA A 394 12.14 -37.14 14.93
N PRO A 395 13.20 -37.97 14.82
CA PRO A 395 13.35 -39.17 15.65
C PRO A 395 13.43 -38.91 17.16
N ASP A 396 13.87 -37.71 17.56
CA ASP A 396 13.94 -37.27 18.96
C ASP A 396 12.60 -36.75 19.52
N GLY A 397 11.53 -36.80 18.71
CA GLY A 397 10.20 -36.33 19.05
C GLY A 397 9.98 -34.83 18.85
N ARG A 398 11.00 -34.06 18.46
CA ARG A 398 10.85 -32.63 18.18
C ARG A 398 10.11 -32.40 16.87
N VAL A 399 9.37 -31.29 16.82
CA VAL A 399 8.57 -30.89 15.68
C VAL A 399 9.23 -29.71 14.99
N TYR A 400 9.41 -29.84 13.67
CA TYR A 400 9.96 -28.82 12.79
C TYR A 400 8.96 -28.47 11.69
N ALA A 401 9.12 -27.31 11.07
CA ALA A 401 8.46 -26.99 9.81
C ALA A 401 9.48 -27.01 8.67
N LEU A 402 9.22 -27.86 7.68
CA LEU A 402 9.92 -27.84 6.40
C LEU A 402 9.10 -27.00 5.43
N THR A 403 9.72 -25.99 4.83
CA THR A 403 9.08 -25.10 3.88
C THR A 403 9.84 -25.10 2.55
N TRP A 404 9.09 -25.04 1.46
CA TRP A 404 9.57 -24.96 0.09
C TRP A 404 9.08 -23.67 -0.55
N THR A 405 9.97 -22.99 -1.25
CA THR A 405 9.66 -21.80 -2.03
C THR A 405 10.34 -21.92 -3.39
N PRO A 406 9.58 -21.99 -4.49
CA PRO A 406 10.18 -21.93 -5.82
C PRO A 406 10.84 -20.57 -6.02
N ALA A 407 12.02 -20.54 -6.62
CA ALA A 407 12.76 -19.35 -7.02
C ALA A 407 13.28 -19.51 -8.46
N LEU A 408 13.78 -18.43 -9.07
CA LEU A 408 14.31 -18.47 -10.44
C LEU A 408 15.55 -19.37 -10.56
N ASP A 409 16.40 -19.36 -9.55
CA ASP A 409 17.65 -20.12 -9.44
C ASP A 409 17.47 -21.55 -8.89
N GLY A 410 16.23 -21.97 -8.64
CA GLY A 410 15.90 -23.32 -8.18
C GLY A 410 14.92 -23.32 -7.03
N ASP A 411 14.93 -24.39 -6.24
CA ASP A 411 14.04 -24.53 -5.08
C ASP A 411 14.72 -24.07 -3.81
N GLY A 412 14.07 -23.17 -3.08
CA GLY A 412 14.47 -22.78 -1.73
C GLY A 412 13.82 -23.69 -0.69
N TRP A 413 14.61 -24.29 0.17
CA TRP A 413 14.18 -25.14 1.29
C TRP A 413 14.60 -24.51 2.61
N ARG A 414 13.67 -24.41 3.55
CA ARG A 414 13.96 -23.94 4.91
C ARG A 414 13.40 -24.87 5.96
N VAL A 415 14.18 -25.12 7.00
CA VAL A 415 13.79 -25.85 8.20
C VAL A 415 13.66 -24.84 9.32
N TRP A 416 12.50 -24.83 9.96
CA TRP A 416 12.17 -23.98 11.09
C TRP A 416 11.92 -24.83 12.32
N GLY A 417 12.37 -24.35 13.47
CA GLY A 417 12.22 -24.98 14.79
C GLY A 417 11.76 -23.96 15.82
N GLY A 418 11.93 -24.32 17.10
CA GLY A 418 11.49 -23.50 18.22
C GLY A 418 9.97 -23.46 18.38
N ASP A 419 9.52 -22.72 19.40
CA ASP A 419 8.10 -22.54 19.65
C ASP A 419 7.43 -21.87 18.44
N GLN A 420 6.36 -22.51 17.94
CA GLN A 420 5.58 -22.05 16.79
C GLN A 420 6.38 -21.84 15.49
N PHE A 421 7.50 -22.56 15.30
CA PHE A 421 8.34 -22.47 14.09
C PHE A 421 8.96 -21.07 13.87
N THR A 422 9.29 -20.38 14.95
CA THR A 422 9.83 -19.01 14.90
C THR A 422 11.33 -18.95 14.62
N GLU A 423 12.05 -20.06 14.76
CA GLU A 423 13.50 -20.12 14.63
C GLU A 423 13.93 -20.73 13.30
N LEU A 424 14.75 -20.02 12.51
CA LEU A 424 15.29 -20.55 11.26
C LEU A 424 16.52 -21.43 11.55
N ILE A 425 16.36 -22.75 11.45
CA ILE A 425 17.43 -23.72 11.68
C ILE A 425 18.34 -23.86 10.45
N ARG A 426 17.75 -23.93 9.26
CA ARG A 426 18.51 -24.05 8.00
C ARG A 426 17.76 -23.43 6.83
N SER A 427 18.52 -22.79 5.93
CA SER A 427 18.06 -22.36 4.61
C SER A 427 19.04 -22.88 3.56
N THR A 428 18.53 -23.54 2.51
CA THR A 428 19.36 -24.18 1.48
C THR A 428 18.61 -24.31 0.16
N THR A 429 19.33 -24.49 -0.95
CA THR A 429 18.73 -24.74 -2.27
C THR A 429 18.58 -26.23 -2.60
N ARG A 430 18.97 -27.12 -1.67
CA ARG A 430 18.91 -28.57 -1.88
C ARG A 430 18.12 -29.28 -0.80
N LEU A 431 17.14 -30.08 -1.21
CA LEU A 431 16.26 -30.82 -0.30
C LEU A 431 17.04 -31.77 0.62
N ASP A 432 18.02 -32.50 0.10
CA ASP A 432 18.85 -33.43 0.88
C ASP A 432 19.53 -32.76 2.09
N LYS A 433 20.01 -31.52 1.93
CA LYS A 433 20.58 -30.74 3.03
C LYS A 433 19.55 -30.30 4.07
N ALA A 434 18.31 -30.05 3.66
CA ALA A 434 17.23 -29.74 4.58
C ALA A 434 16.81 -30.99 5.36
N LEU A 435 16.65 -32.13 4.68
CA LEU A 435 16.30 -33.41 5.29
C LEU A 435 17.37 -33.92 6.26
N PHE A 436 18.65 -33.74 5.93
CA PHE A 436 19.76 -34.12 6.82
C PHE A 436 19.63 -33.53 8.24
N VAL A 437 19.12 -32.31 8.37
CA VAL A 437 18.92 -31.65 9.68
C VAL A 437 17.76 -32.29 10.44
N LEU A 438 16.73 -32.75 9.73
CA LEU A 438 15.57 -33.43 10.32
C LEU A 438 15.92 -34.86 10.75
N GLU A 439 16.77 -35.55 9.99
CA GLU A 439 17.31 -36.88 10.34
C GLU A 439 18.25 -36.82 11.54
N HIS A 440 19.03 -35.75 11.65
CA HIS A 440 20.01 -35.56 12.71
C HIS A 440 19.78 -34.24 13.47
N PRO A 441 18.74 -34.17 14.33
CA PRO A 441 18.41 -32.96 15.07
C PRO A 441 19.55 -32.38 15.91
N SER A 442 20.53 -33.21 16.30
CA SER A 442 21.76 -32.78 16.97
C SER A 442 22.61 -31.80 16.16
N HIS A 443 22.41 -31.74 14.83
CA HIS A 443 23.06 -30.80 13.93
C HIS A 443 22.25 -29.51 13.70
N ALA A 444 21.03 -29.42 14.24
CA ALA A 444 20.30 -28.17 14.34
C ALA A 444 21.00 -27.28 15.38
N ARG A 445 22.07 -26.60 14.98
CA ARG A 445 22.70 -25.58 15.82
C ARG A 445 21.80 -24.34 15.81
N VAL A 446 21.28 -24.02 16.99
CA VAL A 446 20.67 -22.73 17.34
C VAL A 446 21.74 -21.65 17.35
#